data_AF-G0TRL5-F1
#
_entry.id   AF-G0TRL5-F1
#
_cell.length_a   1.000
_cell.length_b   1.000
_cell.length_c   1.000
_cell.angle_alpha   90.00
_cell.angle_beta   90.00
_cell.angle_gamma   90.00
#
_symmetry.space_group_name_H-M   'P 1'
#
loop_
_entity.id
_entity.type
_entity.pdbx_description
1 polymer ?
#
loop_
_entity_poly.entity_id
_entity_poly.type
_entity_poly.pdbx_seq_one_letter_code
_entity_poly.pdbx_strand_id
1 'polypeptide(L)'
;GTPGIGKSFACGSFLLHQLLHYDGGLLDVVAYFIRDSAYVIHNARPGVAGSVVLYDNIDATVNLIVDMARKKKGHKRGFIIVDISQELKEPPSGLPTNFWPTVVLTSPDVRHYEQWMKDRNDKLIYVNCDDERDLKAFVAWQKLFPLGQDAGITDELCKEISDEWKRVKQRIEQVGPLPRFVLNADSYESRHSQICNAISDITLNNKAPYMGILRMNSEWQSDHVSHKLVKLVRVREDLNNETYRCVPLSSDIHERVKVKMLQILKDAWVLLRLAPSDCRAAVGLELLSFDAFRYSDVTEAVVDKLVYLQRDGETCKKSALAKFNEKQLRLQSSECLGTAENSTVKECKYYVLYKPSVGNFPVADGFFFVEGHGTSGERAAVRAAHSRDAHQPKTIVLLQATKTCATTPRTGKLLKLKAILRRAFRDWADFSKNMRWEIVYVQHPDAATVQEAAEV
;
A
#
# COMPACT_ATOMS: atom_id res chain seq x y z
N GLY A 1 6.33 9.59 -15.11
CA GLY A 1 7.26 8.53 -15.53
C GLY A 1 8.68 8.86 -15.09
N THR A 2 9.61 7.91 -15.23
CA THR A 2 11.06 8.12 -15.00
C THR A 2 11.69 8.81 -16.21
N PRO A 3 12.67 9.73 -16.03
CA PRO A 3 13.38 10.35 -17.15
C PRO A 3 13.89 9.31 -18.16
N GLY A 4 13.56 9.51 -19.44
CA GLY A 4 13.95 8.62 -20.53
C GLY A 4 13.06 7.38 -20.77
N ILE A 5 11.96 7.19 -20.02
CA ILE A 5 10.96 6.14 -20.28
C ILE A 5 9.63 6.77 -20.64
N GLY A 6 9.25 6.66 -21.92
CA GLY A 6 7.88 6.72 -22.44
C GLY A 6 7.09 8.01 -22.20
N LYS A 7 6.81 8.77 -23.27
CA LYS A 7 5.45 9.29 -23.38
C LYS A 7 4.55 8.07 -23.58
N SER A 8 3.45 7.99 -22.87
CA SER A 8 2.35 7.13 -23.28
C SER A 8 1.88 7.64 -24.64
N PHE A 9 2.44 7.08 -25.73
CA PHE A 9 1.93 7.27 -27.08
C PHE A 9 0.42 7.00 -27.00
N ALA A 10 -0.41 8.03 -27.21
CA ALA A 10 -1.88 8.01 -27.09
C ALA A 10 -2.55 8.39 -25.75
N CYS A 11 -1.87 8.86 -24.70
CA CYS A 11 -2.58 9.35 -23.50
C CYS A 11 -3.45 10.59 -23.81
N GLY A 12 -2.94 11.52 -24.62
CA GLY A 12 -3.68 12.70 -25.05
C GLY A 12 -4.91 12.36 -25.88
N SER A 13 -4.78 11.44 -26.83
CA SER A 13 -5.91 10.98 -27.65
C SER A 13 -6.92 10.15 -26.86
N PHE A 14 -6.48 9.32 -25.90
CA PHE A 14 -7.37 8.60 -25.00
C PHE A 14 -8.19 9.57 -24.13
N LEU A 15 -7.52 10.55 -23.51
CA LEU A 15 -8.21 11.55 -22.70
C LEU A 15 -9.17 12.37 -23.55
N LEU A 16 -8.74 12.76 -24.75
CA LEU A 16 -9.61 13.44 -25.69
C LEU A 16 -10.86 12.60 -25.97
N HIS A 17 -10.69 11.32 -26.34
CA HIS A 17 -11.80 10.41 -26.58
C HIS A 17 -12.76 10.34 -25.38
N GLN A 18 -12.24 10.20 -24.16
CA GLN A 18 -13.06 10.17 -22.94
C GLN A 18 -13.84 11.48 -22.73
N LEU A 19 -13.22 12.65 -22.96
CA LEU A 19 -13.89 13.95 -22.81
C LEU A 19 -14.96 14.20 -23.88
N LEU A 20 -14.78 13.66 -25.08
CA LEU A 20 -15.77 13.76 -26.17
C LEU A 20 -16.97 12.82 -25.94
N HIS A 21 -16.77 11.69 -25.25
CA HIS A 21 -17.80 10.68 -24.96
C HIS A 21 -18.33 10.78 -23.52
N TYR A 22 -18.04 11.87 -22.82
CA TYR A 22 -18.50 12.05 -21.46
C TYR A 22 -20.02 12.26 -21.43
N ASP A 23 -20.75 11.28 -20.90
CA ASP A 23 -22.20 11.31 -20.80
C ASP A 23 -22.68 12.52 -19.98
N GLY A 24 -23.76 13.15 -20.44
CA GLY A 24 -24.39 14.28 -19.75
C GLY A 24 -23.99 15.67 -20.26
N GLY A 25 -23.24 15.78 -21.36
CA GLY A 25 -23.01 17.06 -22.06
C GLY A 25 -22.31 18.11 -21.20
N LEU A 26 -21.45 17.66 -20.28
CA LEU A 26 -20.75 18.48 -19.29
C LEU A 26 -19.86 19.55 -19.95
N LEU A 27 -19.23 19.20 -21.08
CA LEU A 27 -18.34 20.08 -21.82
C LEU A 27 -18.98 20.55 -23.12
N ASP A 28 -18.86 21.84 -23.38
CA ASP A 28 -19.19 22.47 -24.65
C ASP A 28 -18.03 22.39 -25.65
N VAL A 29 -16.80 22.53 -25.16
CA VAL A 29 -15.60 22.62 -26.00
C VAL A 29 -14.43 21.87 -25.37
N VAL A 30 -13.66 21.15 -26.18
CA VAL A 30 -12.35 20.61 -25.79
C VAL A 30 -11.29 21.22 -26.70
N ALA A 31 -10.28 21.86 -26.10
CA ALA A 31 -9.13 22.37 -26.84
C ALA A 31 -7.95 21.41 -26.64
N TYR A 32 -7.40 20.89 -27.73
CA TYR A 32 -6.26 19.99 -27.72
C TYR A 32 -5.07 20.61 -28.44
N PHE A 33 -4.10 21.10 -27.67
CA PHE A 33 -2.83 21.62 -28.16
C PHE A 33 -1.84 20.47 -28.32
N ILE A 34 -1.29 20.31 -29.52
CA ILE A 34 -0.33 19.27 -29.85
C ILE A 34 0.59 19.78 -30.97
N ARG A 35 1.91 19.66 -30.77
CA ARG A 35 2.90 20.28 -31.67
C ARG A 35 2.62 21.77 -31.82
N ASP A 36 2.83 22.34 -33.00
CA ASP A 36 2.58 23.72 -33.34
C ASP A 36 1.10 24.06 -33.60
N SER A 37 0.17 23.14 -33.31
CA SER A 37 -1.24 23.28 -33.66
C SER A 37 -2.19 23.02 -32.50
N ALA A 38 -3.45 23.44 -32.67
CA ALA A 38 -4.52 23.22 -31.71
C ALA A 38 -5.82 22.80 -32.39
N TYR A 39 -6.42 21.71 -31.91
CA TYR A 39 -7.76 21.29 -32.28
C TYR A 39 -8.76 21.87 -31.28
N VAL A 40 -9.70 22.70 -31.75
CA VAL A 40 -10.82 23.19 -30.95
C VAL A 40 -12.06 22.41 -31.37
N ILE A 41 -12.55 21.58 -30.46
CA ILE A 41 -13.60 20.61 -30.72
C ILE A 41 -14.86 21.06 -29.98
N HIS A 42 -15.90 21.38 -30.73
CA HIS A 42 -17.22 21.70 -30.22
C HIS A 42 -18.04 20.40 -30.14
N ASN A 43 -18.38 20.00 -28.90
CA ASN A 43 -19.15 18.79 -28.68
C ASN A 43 -20.55 18.89 -29.27
N ALA A 44 -21.01 17.80 -29.88
CA ALA A 44 -22.38 17.68 -30.37
C ALA A 44 -23.38 17.77 -29.21
N ARG A 45 -24.55 18.37 -29.47
CA ARG A 45 -25.66 18.51 -28.52
C ARG A 45 -26.98 18.20 -29.22
N PRO A 46 -28.07 17.93 -28.48
CA PRO A 46 -29.39 17.77 -29.09
C PRO A 46 -29.71 18.97 -30.01
N GLY A 47 -29.87 18.72 -31.31
CA GLY A 47 -30.15 19.74 -32.32
C GLY A 47 -28.95 20.56 -32.83
N VAL A 48 -27.72 20.31 -32.35
CA VAL A 48 -26.49 21.00 -32.81
C VAL A 48 -25.42 19.98 -33.14
N ALA A 49 -25.01 19.93 -34.40
CA ALA A 49 -23.91 19.09 -34.85
C ALA A 49 -22.60 19.52 -34.17
N GLY A 50 -21.79 18.54 -33.76
CA GLY A 50 -20.43 18.81 -33.31
C GLY A 50 -19.54 19.28 -34.46
N SER A 51 -18.47 20.00 -34.14
CA SER A 51 -17.50 20.46 -35.14
C SER A 51 -16.08 20.43 -34.58
N VAL A 52 -15.10 20.33 -35.46
CA VAL A 52 -13.68 20.38 -35.11
C VAL A 52 -13.02 21.40 -36.01
N VAL A 53 -12.24 22.30 -35.42
CA VAL A 53 -11.45 23.29 -36.14
C VAL A 53 -9.99 23.13 -35.75
N LEU A 54 -9.12 23.00 -36.75
CA LEU A 54 -7.67 22.99 -36.58
C LEU A 54 -7.14 24.42 -36.73
N TYR A 55 -6.34 24.85 -35.77
CA TYR A 55 -5.62 26.11 -35.80
C TYR A 55 -4.12 25.85 -35.78
N ASP A 56 -3.40 26.57 -36.63
CA ASP A 56 -1.93 26.57 -36.76
C ASP A 56 -1.27 27.76 -36.03
N ASN A 57 -2.06 28.71 -35.54
CA ASN A 57 -1.62 29.84 -34.73
C ASN A 57 -2.05 29.68 -33.27
N ILE A 58 -1.10 29.27 -32.42
CA ILE A 58 -1.32 29.00 -30.99
C ILE A 58 -1.85 30.24 -30.27
N ASP A 59 -1.24 31.42 -30.45
CA ASP A 59 -1.61 32.64 -29.72
C ASP A 59 -3.03 33.12 -30.08
N ALA A 60 -3.38 33.08 -31.37
CA ALA A 60 -4.72 33.38 -31.83
C ALA A 60 -5.75 32.39 -31.26
N THR A 61 -5.37 31.12 -31.16
CA THR A 61 -6.23 30.07 -30.56
C THR A 61 -6.43 30.31 -29.06
N VAL A 62 -5.39 30.67 -28.33
CA VAL A 62 -5.48 31.00 -26.90
C VAL A 62 -6.47 32.17 -26.70
N ASN A 63 -6.35 33.23 -27.50
CA ASN A 63 -7.27 34.36 -27.42
C ASN A 63 -8.74 33.94 -27.68
N LEU A 64 -8.97 33.11 -28.69
CA LEU A 64 -10.30 32.54 -28.97
C LEU A 64 -10.85 31.74 -27.76
N ILE A 65 -10.03 30.91 -27.14
CA ILE A 65 -10.41 30.11 -25.97
C ILE A 65 -10.68 31.01 -24.76
N VAL A 66 -9.85 32.02 -24.53
CA VAL A 66 -10.05 33.02 -23.47
C VAL A 66 -11.38 33.75 -23.65
N ASP A 67 -11.72 34.14 -24.88
CA ASP A 67 -12.99 34.77 -25.19
C ASP A 67 -14.18 33.84 -24.92
N MET A 68 -14.09 32.56 -25.32
CA MET A 68 -15.12 31.56 -25.02
C MET A 68 -15.28 31.32 -23.52
N ALA A 69 -14.17 31.31 -22.78
CA ALA A 69 -14.15 31.10 -21.34
C ALA A 69 -14.63 32.32 -20.54
N ARG A 70 -14.40 33.56 -21.01
CA ARG A 70 -14.72 34.78 -20.25
C ARG A 70 -16.05 35.44 -20.60
N LYS A 71 -16.68 35.09 -21.73
CA LYS A 71 -17.95 35.71 -22.15
C LYS A 71 -19.06 35.52 -21.11
N LYS A 72 -19.59 36.63 -20.60
CA LYS A 72 -20.68 36.68 -19.59
C LYS A 72 -22.02 36.13 -20.08
N LYS A 73 -22.29 36.19 -21.40
CA LYS A 73 -23.46 35.56 -22.05
C LYS A 73 -22.97 34.39 -22.91
N GLY A 74 -23.52 33.20 -22.68
CA GLY A 74 -23.13 32.00 -23.45
C GLY A 74 -21.79 31.38 -23.03
N HIS A 75 -21.45 31.47 -21.73
CA HIS A 75 -20.23 30.87 -21.16
C HIS A 75 -20.14 29.39 -21.55
N LYS A 76 -19.06 29.05 -22.26
CA LYS A 76 -18.80 27.68 -22.69
C LYS A 76 -18.04 26.97 -21.58
N ARG A 77 -18.51 25.78 -21.19
CA ARG A 77 -17.73 24.89 -20.33
C ARG A 77 -16.72 24.20 -21.21
N GLY A 78 -15.44 24.32 -20.90
CA GLY A 78 -14.45 23.64 -21.70
C GLY A 78 -13.31 23.07 -20.90
N PHE A 79 -12.53 22.27 -21.60
CA PHE A 79 -11.40 21.54 -21.05
C PHE A 79 -10.21 21.70 -22.00
N ILE A 80 -9.02 21.85 -21.45
CA ILE A 80 -7.81 22.07 -22.22
C ILE A 80 -6.86 20.90 -22.00
N ILE A 81 -6.44 20.27 -23.09
CA ILE A 81 -5.37 19.29 -23.12
C ILE A 81 -4.17 19.95 -23.79
N VAL A 82 -3.05 19.99 -23.10
CA VAL A 82 -1.76 20.43 -23.65
C VAL A 82 -0.83 19.23 -23.72
N ASP A 83 -0.52 18.75 -24.92
CA ASP A 83 0.38 17.62 -25.13
C ASP A 83 1.73 18.14 -25.63
N ILE A 84 2.64 18.30 -24.68
CA ILE A 84 4.00 18.81 -24.86
C ILE A 84 4.70 17.91 -25.87
N SER A 85 5.33 18.50 -26.88
CA SER A 85 6.07 17.82 -27.95
C SER A 85 7.47 18.43 -28.11
N GLN A 86 8.20 18.09 -29.17
CA GLN A 86 9.46 18.77 -29.48
C GLN A 86 9.22 20.21 -29.97
N GLU A 87 8.10 20.42 -30.65
CA GLU A 87 7.64 21.69 -31.21
C GLU A 87 6.93 22.54 -30.16
N LEU A 88 6.11 21.93 -29.28
CA LEU A 88 5.46 22.60 -28.14
C LEU A 88 6.12 22.22 -26.84
N LYS A 89 7.15 22.97 -26.45
CA LYS A 89 7.97 22.65 -25.26
C LYS A 89 7.34 23.09 -23.95
N GLU A 90 6.47 24.09 -24.00
CA GLU A 90 5.85 24.70 -22.83
C GLU A 90 4.35 24.91 -23.09
N PRO A 91 3.50 24.88 -22.04
CA PRO A 91 2.11 25.25 -22.17
C PRO A 91 1.96 26.68 -22.71
N PRO A 92 1.03 26.92 -23.65
CA PRO A 92 0.78 28.26 -24.16
C PRO A 92 0.51 29.27 -23.03
N SER A 93 1.14 30.44 -23.12
CA SER A 93 0.92 31.51 -22.13
C SER A 93 -0.51 32.06 -22.26
N GLY A 94 -1.12 32.49 -21.14
CA GLY A 94 -2.44 33.12 -21.17
C GLY A 94 -3.64 32.17 -21.24
N LEU A 95 -3.44 30.85 -21.19
CA LEU A 95 -4.56 29.89 -21.09
C LEU A 95 -5.48 30.23 -19.88
N PRO A 96 -6.81 30.14 -20.04
CA PRO A 96 -7.76 30.54 -19.01
C PRO A 96 -7.93 29.44 -17.93
N THR A 97 -6.84 29.05 -17.27
CA THR A 97 -6.79 27.95 -16.27
C THR A 97 -7.70 28.18 -15.04
N ASN A 98 -8.06 29.43 -14.77
CA ASN A 98 -9.03 29.80 -13.73
C ASN A 98 -10.49 29.51 -14.11
N PHE A 99 -10.76 29.26 -15.39
CA PHE A 99 -12.12 29.04 -15.92
C PHE A 99 -12.27 27.63 -16.49
N TRP A 100 -11.29 27.17 -17.26
CA TRP A 100 -11.30 25.85 -17.88
C TRP A 100 -10.21 24.98 -17.25
N PRO A 101 -10.56 23.77 -16.75
CA PRO A 101 -9.55 22.82 -16.30
C PRO A 101 -8.57 22.51 -17.42
N THR A 102 -7.28 22.53 -17.07
CA THR A 102 -6.18 22.26 -18.00
C THR A 102 -5.35 21.09 -17.51
N VAL A 103 -5.13 20.11 -18.37
CA VAL A 103 -4.15 19.06 -18.16
C VAL A 103 -2.95 19.28 -19.08
N VAL A 104 -1.77 19.06 -18.54
CA VAL A 104 -0.52 19.06 -19.31
C VAL A 104 0.01 17.63 -19.34
N LEU A 105 0.20 17.12 -20.55
CA LEU A 105 0.77 15.81 -20.84
C LEU A 105 2.17 16.01 -21.39
N THR A 106 3.10 15.23 -20.88
CA THR A 106 4.52 15.48 -21.11
C THR A 106 5.32 14.20 -20.91
N SER A 107 6.44 14.09 -21.63
CA SER A 107 7.42 13.07 -21.31
C SER A 107 8.04 13.37 -19.96
N PRO A 108 8.47 12.35 -19.22
CA PRO A 108 9.37 12.58 -18.11
C PRO A 108 10.70 13.12 -18.63
N ASP A 109 10.86 14.44 -18.59
CA ASP A 109 12.10 15.19 -18.84
C ASP A 109 12.41 15.97 -17.56
N VAL A 110 13.63 15.80 -17.05
CA VAL A 110 14.08 16.46 -15.81
C VAL A 110 13.99 17.98 -15.92
N ARG A 111 14.30 18.53 -17.10
CA ARG A 111 14.27 19.98 -17.34
C ARG A 111 12.87 20.54 -17.23
N HIS A 112 11.87 19.82 -17.76
CA HIS A 112 10.47 20.22 -17.62
C HIS A 112 10.01 20.15 -16.15
N TYR A 113 10.43 19.12 -15.42
CA TYR A 113 10.11 18.98 -14.01
C TYR A 113 10.69 20.12 -13.16
N GLU A 114 11.98 20.45 -13.38
CA GLU A 114 12.63 21.59 -12.72
C GLU A 114 11.94 22.91 -13.03
N GLN A 115 11.53 23.13 -14.28
CA GLN A 115 10.81 24.35 -14.67
C GLN A 115 9.45 24.43 -13.97
N TRP A 116 8.65 23.36 -13.96
CA TRP A 116 7.35 23.38 -13.29
C TRP A 116 7.43 23.52 -11.78
N MET A 117 8.50 23.03 -11.14
CA MET A 117 8.72 23.33 -9.73
C MET A 117 8.90 24.83 -9.54
N LYS A 118 9.73 25.50 -10.34
CA LYS A 118 9.91 26.96 -10.29
C LYS A 118 8.60 27.70 -10.52
N ASP A 119 7.84 27.31 -11.54
CA ASP A 119 6.53 27.92 -11.87
C ASP A 119 5.49 27.74 -10.74
N ARG A 120 5.68 26.73 -9.87
CA ARG A 120 4.84 26.45 -8.71
C ARG A 120 5.41 26.96 -7.39
N ASN A 121 6.34 27.92 -7.40
CA ASN A 121 7.05 28.41 -6.20
C ASN A 121 7.75 27.28 -5.43
N ASP A 122 8.55 26.47 -6.14
CA ASP A 122 9.33 25.36 -5.61
C ASP A 122 8.51 24.26 -4.91
N LYS A 123 7.22 24.18 -5.20
CA LYS A 123 6.36 23.08 -4.71
C LYS A 123 6.73 21.78 -5.42
N LEU A 124 7.03 20.75 -4.65
CA LEU A 124 7.32 19.41 -5.13
C LEU A 124 6.12 18.82 -5.90
N ILE A 125 6.43 18.10 -6.99
CA ILE A 125 5.43 17.40 -7.80
C ILE A 125 5.61 15.90 -7.57
N TYR A 126 4.65 15.29 -6.88
CA TYR A 126 4.70 13.86 -6.56
C TYR A 126 4.08 13.03 -7.68
N VAL A 127 4.86 12.11 -8.25
CA VAL A 127 4.42 11.19 -9.30
C VAL A 127 4.51 9.77 -8.75
N ASN A 128 3.40 9.04 -8.79
CA ASN A 128 3.39 7.63 -8.43
C ASN A 128 4.25 6.82 -9.40
N CYS A 129 4.94 5.80 -8.87
CA CYS A 129 5.45 4.72 -9.70
C CYS A 129 4.30 3.92 -10.34
N ASP A 130 4.60 3.22 -11.42
CA ASP A 130 3.68 2.25 -12.03
C ASP A 130 3.23 1.19 -10.99
N ASP A 131 2.01 0.70 -11.13
CA ASP A 131 1.45 -0.37 -10.30
C ASP A 131 1.41 -1.73 -11.03
N GLU A 132 0.95 -2.79 -10.34
CA GLU A 132 0.84 -4.14 -10.92
C GLU A 132 -0.07 -4.16 -12.16
N ARG A 133 -1.13 -3.34 -12.19
CA ARG A 133 -2.08 -3.28 -13.30
C ARG A 133 -1.46 -2.59 -14.51
N ASP A 134 -0.70 -1.51 -14.29
CA ASP A 134 0.03 -0.81 -15.36
C ASP A 134 1.00 -1.78 -16.05
N LEU A 135 1.76 -2.54 -15.26
CA LEU A 135 2.71 -3.54 -15.77
C LEU A 135 2.01 -4.71 -16.47
N LYS A 136 0.87 -5.16 -15.96
CA LYS A 136 0.05 -6.19 -16.62
C LYS A 136 -0.43 -5.71 -17.99
N ALA A 137 -0.85 -4.45 -18.08
CA ALA A 137 -1.23 -3.83 -19.34
C ALA A 137 -0.03 -3.73 -20.30
N PHE A 138 1.17 -3.38 -19.80
CA PHE A 138 2.37 -3.34 -20.63
C PHE A 138 2.74 -4.70 -21.21
N VAL A 139 2.67 -5.78 -20.41
CA VAL A 139 2.92 -7.15 -20.90
C VAL A 139 1.93 -7.53 -21.99
N ALA A 140 0.64 -7.29 -21.77
CA ALA A 140 -0.38 -7.55 -22.79
C ALA A 140 -0.12 -6.73 -24.05
N TRP A 141 0.19 -5.44 -23.90
CA TRP A 141 0.41 -4.54 -25.02
C TRP A 141 1.65 -4.91 -25.83
N GLN A 142 2.75 -5.32 -25.21
CA GLN A 142 3.97 -5.75 -25.91
C GLN A 142 3.72 -6.94 -26.86
N LYS A 143 2.76 -7.80 -26.51
CA LYS A 143 2.38 -8.98 -27.31
C LYS A 143 1.31 -8.68 -28.35
N LEU A 144 0.35 -7.81 -28.03
CA LEU A 144 -0.75 -7.46 -28.93
C LEU A 144 -0.35 -6.42 -29.97
N PHE A 145 0.50 -5.45 -29.61
CA PHE A 145 0.87 -4.33 -30.48
C PHE A 145 1.46 -4.75 -31.84
N PRO A 146 2.36 -5.75 -31.93
CA PRO A 146 2.93 -6.17 -33.21
C PRO A 146 1.93 -6.86 -34.16
N LEU A 147 0.80 -7.34 -33.66
CA LEU A 147 -0.14 -8.17 -34.42
C LEU A 147 -1.11 -7.35 -35.29
N GLY A 148 -1.27 -6.05 -35.02
CA GLY A 148 -2.24 -5.20 -35.71
C GLY A 148 -3.69 -5.43 -35.26
N GLN A 149 -4.64 -4.65 -35.79
CA GLN A 149 -6.05 -4.67 -35.35
C GLN A 149 -6.83 -5.91 -35.83
N ASP A 150 -6.39 -6.55 -36.91
CA ASP A 150 -7.13 -7.63 -37.58
C ASP A 150 -6.65 -9.04 -37.19
N ALA A 151 -5.59 -9.14 -36.37
CA ALA A 151 -5.12 -10.42 -35.89
C ALA A 151 -6.07 -10.99 -34.82
N GLY A 152 -6.56 -12.21 -35.05
CA GLY A 152 -7.35 -12.94 -34.06
C GLY A 152 -6.54 -13.22 -32.78
N ILE A 153 -7.18 -13.06 -31.63
CA ILE A 153 -6.61 -13.48 -30.34
C ILE A 153 -6.71 -15.00 -30.27
N THR A 154 -5.56 -15.69 -30.31
CA THR A 154 -5.51 -17.16 -30.20
C THR A 154 -5.25 -17.62 -28.77
N ASP A 155 -5.60 -18.88 -28.47
CA ASP A 155 -5.34 -19.48 -27.16
C ASP A 155 -3.84 -19.55 -26.85
N GLU A 156 -2.98 -19.76 -27.86
CA GLU A 156 -1.52 -19.74 -27.71
C GLU A 156 -1.03 -18.37 -27.26
N LEU A 157 -1.53 -17.29 -27.88
CA LEU A 157 -1.17 -15.92 -27.51
C LEU A 157 -1.61 -15.60 -26.08
N CYS A 158 -2.84 -16.00 -25.71
CA CYS A 158 -3.33 -15.85 -24.35
C CYS A 158 -2.44 -16.58 -23.34
N LYS A 159 -1.98 -17.80 -23.67
CA LYS A 159 -1.06 -18.58 -22.84
C LYS A 159 0.31 -17.90 -22.72
N GLU A 160 0.87 -17.40 -23.82
CA GLU A 160 2.13 -16.65 -23.80
C GLU A 160 2.07 -15.41 -22.90
N ILE A 161 1.02 -14.59 -23.05
CA ILE A 161 0.79 -13.40 -22.22
C ILE A 161 0.67 -13.83 -20.75
N SER A 162 -0.06 -14.92 -20.46
CA SER A 162 -0.21 -15.41 -19.09
C SER A 162 1.11 -15.87 -18.49
N ASP A 163 1.96 -16.55 -19.26
CA ASP A 163 3.23 -17.08 -18.76
C ASP A 163 4.30 -15.99 -18.63
N GLU A 164 4.29 -14.98 -19.51
CA GLU A 164 5.08 -13.77 -19.32
C GLU A 164 4.63 -12.98 -18.09
N TRP A 165 3.31 -12.82 -17.90
CA TRP A 165 2.77 -12.15 -16.72
C TRP A 165 3.17 -12.82 -15.41
N LYS A 166 3.15 -14.16 -15.33
CA LYS A 166 3.62 -14.90 -14.14
C LYS A 166 5.07 -14.56 -13.79
N ARG A 167 5.95 -14.49 -14.81
CA ARG A 167 7.37 -14.13 -14.62
C ARG A 167 7.53 -12.68 -14.18
N VAL A 168 6.85 -11.74 -14.83
CA VAL A 168 6.88 -10.32 -14.47
C VAL A 168 6.34 -10.11 -13.05
N LYS A 169 5.26 -10.79 -12.68
CA LYS A 169 4.69 -10.72 -11.33
C LYS A 169 5.68 -11.18 -10.26
N GLN A 170 6.37 -12.29 -10.48
CA GLN A 170 7.42 -12.75 -9.55
C GLN A 170 8.54 -11.71 -9.41
N ARG A 171 8.92 -11.03 -10.50
CA ARG A 171 9.92 -9.96 -10.45
C ARG A 171 9.41 -8.74 -9.69
N ILE A 172 8.15 -8.33 -9.88
CA ILE A 172 7.50 -7.25 -9.13
C ILE A 172 7.55 -7.53 -7.62
N GLU A 173 7.28 -8.78 -7.22
CA GLU A 173 7.33 -9.18 -5.81
C GLU A 173 8.73 -8.97 -5.22
N GLN A 174 9.81 -9.18 -5.98
CA GLN A 174 11.19 -9.12 -5.48
C GLN A 174 11.85 -7.73 -5.59
N VAL A 175 11.57 -6.97 -6.66
CA VAL A 175 12.24 -5.69 -6.93
C VAL A 175 11.30 -4.47 -6.99
N GLY A 176 10.00 -4.68 -6.80
CA GLY A 176 8.96 -3.67 -6.92
C GLY A 176 8.48 -3.44 -8.36
N PRO A 177 7.39 -2.68 -8.54
CA PRO A 177 6.75 -2.47 -9.85
C PRO A 177 7.49 -1.40 -10.66
N LEU A 178 8.73 -1.70 -11.05
CA LEU A 178 9.58 -0.79 -11.82
C LEU A 178 9.77 -1.36 -13.24
N PRO A 179 9.12 -0.80 -14.28
CA PRO A 179 9.12 -1.37 -15.63
C PRO A 179 10.51 -1.73 -16.16
N ARG A 180 11.48 -0.83 -15.91
CA ARG A 180 12.88 -0.99 -16.30
C ARG A 180 13.49 -2.31 -15.81
N PHE A 181 13.15 -2.74 -14.59
CA PHE A 181 13.74 -3.90 -13.96
C PHE A 181 12.89 -5.15 -14.13
N VAL A 182 11.56 -5.05 -14.22
CA VAL A 182 10.71 -6.25 -14.26
C VAL A 182 10.50 -6.81 -15.67
N LEU A 183 10.59 -5.97 -16.70
CA LEU A 183 10.39 -6.37 -18.11
C LEU A 183 11.67 -6.89 -18.78
N ASN A 184 12.85 -6.65 -18.20
CA ASN A 184 14.14 -7.08 -18.74
C ASN A 184 14.90 -7.96 -17.74
N ALA A 185 15.36 -9.14 -18.17
CA ALA A 185 15.98 -10.13 -17.29
C ALA A 185 17.33 -9.66 -16.71
N ASP A 186 18.20 -9.04 -17.49
CA ASP A 186 19.52 -8.61 -17.01
C ASP A 186 19.40 -7.43 -16.02
N SER A 187 18.49 -6.50 -16.33
CA SER A 187 18.17 -5.36 -15.46
C SER A 187 17.52 -5.83 -14.17
N TYR A 188 16.67 -6.87 -14.23
CA TYR A 188 16.11 -7.54 -13.06
C TYR A 188 17.21 -8.10 -12.16
N GLU A 189 18.10 -8.94 -12.70
CA GLU A 189 19.14 -9.59 -11.91
C GLU A 189 20.09 -8.58 -11.26
N SER A 190 20.49 -7.54 -12.03
CA SER A 190 21.29 -6.44 -11.51
C SER A 190 20.58 -5.71 -10.35
N ARG A 191 19.29 -5.40 -10.51
CA ARG A 191 18.51 -4.72 -9.46
C ARG A 191 18.30 -5.59 -8.24
N HIS A 192 18.00 -6.87 -8.43
CA HIS A 192 17.82 -7.83 -7.35
C HIS A 192 19.11 -7.95 -6.52
N SER A 193 20.27 -8.07 -7.19
CA SER A 193 21.58 -8.06 -6.53
C SER A 193 21.84 -6.76 -5.74
N GLN A 194 21.54 -5.59 -6.32
CA GLN A 194 21.67 -4.31 -5.62
C GLN A 194 20.81 -4.23 -4.35
N ILE A 195 19.60 -4.79 -4.37
CA ILE A 195 18.70 -4.88 -3.21
C ILE A 195 19.26 -5.84 -2.17
N CYS A 196 19.73 -7.02 -2.58
CA CYS A 196 20.40 -7.98 -1.69
C CYS A 196 21.56 -7.32 -0.94
N ASN A 197 22.42 -6.61 -1.66
CA ASN A 197 23.58 -5.92 -1.08
C ASN A 197 23.15 -4.81 -0.13
N ALA A 198 22.20 -3.95 -0.54
CA ALA A 198 21.69 -2.87 0.31
C ALA A 198 21.09 -3.39 1.64
N ILE A 199 20.39 -4.53 1.62
CA ILE A 199 19.88 -5.17 2.83
C ILE A 199 21.05 -5.77 3.65
N SER A 200 22.04 -6.35 2.99
CA SER A 200 23.19 -6.98 3.66
C SER A 200 24.07 -5.96 4.38
N ASP A 201 24.19 -4.75 3.82
CA ASP A 201 24.92 -3.59 4.35
C ASP A 201 24.24 -2.94 5.57
N ILE A 202 23.03 -3.37 5.93
CA ILE A 202 22.42 -2.99 7.21
C ILE A 202 23.19 -3.68 8.32
N THR A 203 23.69 -2.88 9.26
CA THR A 203 24.51 -3.29 10.41
C THR A 203 23.98 -2.63 11.68
N LEU A 204 24.52 -3.02 12.83
CA LEU A 204 24.17 -2.38 14.11
C LEU A 204 24.43 -0.87 14.11
N ASN A 205 25.45 -0.41 13.38
CA ASN A 205 25.91 0.99 13.37
C ASN A 205 25.00 1.92 12.55
N ASN A 206 24.37 1.41 11.49
CA ASN A 206 23.48 2.18 10.60
C ASN A 206 22.00 1.74 10.72
N LYS A 207 21.63 1.06 11.81
CA LYS A 207 20.28 0.52 12.02
C LYS A 207 19.20 1.57 12.29
N ALA A 208 19.60 2.78 12.72
CA ALA A 208 18.67 3.78 13.26
C ALA A 208 17.48 4.10 12.33
N PRO A 209 17.66 4.30 11.00
CA PRO A 209 16.54 4.54 10.08
C PRO A 209 15.55 3.36 9.98
N TYR A 210 16.02 2.14 10.24
CA TYR A 210 15.24 0.91 10.13
C TYR A 210 14.56 0.49 11.44
N MET A 211 15.00 1.01 12.58
CA MET A 211 14.39 0.71 13.89
C MET A 211 12.93 1.14 13.93
N GLY A 212 12.60 2.29 13.33
CA GLY A 212 11.23 2.77 13.30
C GLY A 212 10.30 1.92 12.42
N ILE A 213 10.85 1.38 11.32
CA ILE A 213 10.16 0.43 10.44
C ILE A 213 9.88 -0.88 11.19
N LEU A 214 10.88 -1.44 11.90
CA LEU A 214 10.72 -2.64 12.71
C LEU A 214 9.65 -2.47 13.80
N ARG A 215 9.67 -1.31 14.47
CA ARG A 215 8.73 -0.95 15.55
C ARG A 215 7.36 -0.54 15.04
N MET A 216 7.19 -0.42 13.72
CA MET A 216 5.94 0.03 13.09
C MET A 216 5.51 1.44 13.56
N ASN A 217 6.47 2.25 13.99
CA ASN A 217 6.22 3.56 14.60
C ASN A 217 6.86 4.72 13.80
N SER A 218 7.46 4.42 12.66
CA SER A 218 7.99 5.42 11.73
C SER A 218 7.65 5.01 10.30
N GLU A 219 7.43 6.01 9.45
CA GLU A 219 7.34 5.80 8.01
C GLU A 219 8.73 5.50 7.44
N TRP A 220 8.76 4.88 6.25
CA TRP A 220 10.02 4.77 5.52
C TRP A 220 10.51 6.18 5.16
N GLN A 221 11.81 6.32 4.96
CA GLN A 221 12.40 7.58 4.49
C GLN A 221 13.07 7.34 3.14
N SER A 222 13.32 8.39 2.37
CA SER A 222 13.98 8.35 1.06
C SER A 222 15.43 8.82 1.10
N ASP A 223 16.08 8.73 2.26
CA ASP A 223 17.48 9.11 2.42
C ASP A 223 18.42 8.27 1.54
N HIS A 224 19.67 8.69 1.38
CA HIS A 224 20.60 8.08 0.44
C HIS A 224 20.80 6.56 0.64
N VAL A 225 20.59 6.05 1.85
CA VAL A 225 20.75 4.64 2.22
C VAL A 225 19.57 3.77 1.73
N SER A 226 18.37 4.36 1.57
CA SER A 226 17.11 3.62 1.40
C SER A 226 16.51 3.70 -0.01
N HIS A 227 16.96 4.58 -0.90
CA HIS A 227 16.36 4.77 -2.24
C HIS A 227 16.32 3.50 -3.12
N LYS A 228 17.13 2.47 -2.80
CA LYS A 228 17.08 1.16 -3.47
C LYS A 228 15.94 0.25 -2.98
N LEU A 229 15.40 0.54 -1.80
CA LEU A 229 14.42 -0.29 -1.07
C LEU A 229 13.03 0.35 -1.05
N VAL A 230 12.92 1.65 -1.30
CA VAL A 230 11.68 2.41 -1.18
C VAL A 230 11.18 2.99 -2.49
N LYS A 231 9.88 3.29 -2.54
CA LYS A 231 9.23 4.13 -3.55
C LYS A 231 8.39 5.21 -2.88
N LEU A 232 8.16 6.29 -3.62
CA LEU A 232 7.26 7.36 -3.20
C LEU A 232 5.85 7.04 -3.67
N VAL A 233 4.89 7.21 -2.76
CA VAL A 233 3.46 7.13 -3.05
C VAL A 233 2.84 8.48 -2.73
N ARG A 234 2.23 9.11 -3.73
CA ARG A 234 1.47 10.34 -3.60
C ARG A 234 0.28 10.10 -2.67
N VAL A 235 0.14 10.96 -1.67
CA VAL A 235 -0.96 10.94 -0.72
C VAL A 235 -1.70 12.27 -0.84
N ARG A 236 -3.01 12.20 -1.00
CA ARG A 236 -3.88 13.36 -0.94
C ARG A 236 -4.43 13.46 0.48
N GLU A 237 -4.07 14.53 1.18
CA GLU A 237 -4.56 14.77 2.54
C GLU A 237 -5.89 15.51 2.48
N ASP A 238 -5.91 16.68 1.82
CA ASP A 238 -7.09 17.55 1.71
C ASP A 238 -7.35 18.01 0.26
N LEU A 239 -8.46 18.72 0.05
CA LEU A 239 -8.69 19.51 -1.16
C LEU A 239 -7.58 20.56 -1.29
N ASN A 240 -6.63 20.30 -2.19
CA ASN A 240 -5.45 21.13 -2.51
C ASN A 240 -4.19 20.88 -1.67
N ASN A 241 -4.17 19.88 -0.79
CA ASN A 241 -2.94 19.47 -0.10
C ASN A 241 -2.53 18.06 -0.54
N GLU A 242 -1.38 17.98 -1.19
CA GLU A 242 -0.78 16.74 -1.65
C GLU A 242 0.61 16.59 -1.05
N THR A 243 0.87 15.40 -0.54
CA THR A 243 2.16 15.01 0.01
C THR A 243 2.57 13.67 -0.59
N TYR A 244 3.63 13.08 -0.06
CA TYR A 244 4.07 11.74 -0.38
C TYR A 244 4.32 10.95 0.90
N ARG A 245 4.27 9.63 0.75
CA ARG A 245 4.82 8.68 1.73
C ARG A 245 5.85 7.82 1.06
N CYS A 246 6.94 7.56 1.76
CA CYS A 246 7.83 6.49 1.35
C CYS A 246 7.25 5.17 1.83
N VAL A 247 7.24 4.19 0.93
CA VAL A 247 6.82 2.81 1.22
C VAL A 247 7.87 1.87 0.64
N PRO A 248 7.99 0.62 1.11
CA PRO A 248 8.88 -0.34 0.49
C PRO A 248 8.47 -0.59 -0.97
N LEU A 249 9.44 -0.86 -1.83
CA LEU A 249 9.21 -1.19 -3.24
C LEU A 249 8.28 -2.40 -3.42
N SER A 250 8.41 -3.38 -2.54
CA SER A 250 7.56 -4.57 -2.47
C SER A 250 7.42 -5.08 -1.04
N SER A 251 6.42 -5.94 -0.80
CA SER A 251 6.26 -6.62 0.49
C SER A 251 7.42 -7.56 0.83
N ASP A 252 8.05 -8.19 -0.17
CA ASP A 252 9.25 -9.03 0.04
C ASP A 252 10.41 -8.21 0.61
N ILE A 253 10.68 -7.03 0.03
CA ILE A 253 11.75 -6.14 0.50
C ILE A 253 11.51 -5.72 1.94
N HIS A 254 10.27 -5.36 2.28
CA HIS A 254 9.90 -5.05 3.67
C HIS A 254 10.26 -6.21 4.61
N GLU A 255 9.84 -7.43 4.27
CA GLU A 255 10.06 -8.60 5.13
C GLU A 255 11.55 -8.93 5.24
N ARG A 256 12.32 -8.82 4.15
CA ARG A 256 13.78 -9.07 4.16
C ARG A 256 14.53 -8.06 5.02
N VAL A 257 14.17 -6.77 4.94
CA VAL A 257 14.72 -5.72 5.82
C VAL A 257 14.39 -6.03 7.28
N LYS A 258 13.14 -6.42 7.56
CA LYS A 258 12.70 -6.80 8.91
C LYS A 258 13.46 -8.02 9.44
N VAL A 259 13.59 -9.08 8.65
CA VAL A 259 14.38 -10.28 9.01
C VAL A 259 15.83 -9.93 9.30
N LYS A 260 16.46 -9.11 8.46
CA LYS A 260 17.83 -8.63 8.68
C LYS A 260 17.97 -7.85 9.98
N MET A 261 17.03 -6.94 10.27
CA MET A 261 17.00 -6.19 11.52
C MET A 261 16.84 -7.11 12.74
N LEU A 262 15.96 -8.11 12.65
CA LEU A 262 15.78 -9.11 13.70
C LEU A 262 17.06 -9.93 13.93
N GLN A 263 17.82 -10.27 12.88
CA GLN A 263 19.11 -10.96 13.01
C GLN A 263 20.14 -10.08 13.75
N ILE A 264 20.31 -8.82 13.33
CA ILE A 264 21.22 -7.86 13.98
C ILE A 264 20.89 -7.69 15.46
N LEU A 265 19.60 -7.57 15.78
CA LEU A 265 19.15 -7.37 17.16
C LEU A 265 19.21 -8.66 17.98
N LYS A 266 19.04 -9.84 17.36
CA LYS A 266 19.23 -11.13 18.04
C LYS A 266 20.66 -11.29 18.54
N ASP A 267 21.65 -10.86 17.78
CA ASP A 267 23.05 -10.92 18.20
C ASP A 267 23.31 -9.97 19.39
N ALA A 268 22.70 -8.79 19.38
CA ALA A 268 22.69 -7.88 20.53
C ALA A 268 21.90 -8.46 21.73
N TRP A 269 20.83 -9.21 21.47
CA TRP A 269 19.99 -9.85 22.49
C TRP A 269 20.75 -10.90 23.33
N VAL A 270 21.73 -11.58 22.74
CA VAL A 270 22.58 -12.52 23.48
C VAL A 270 23.32 -11.82 24.62
N LEU A 271 23.71 -10.55 24.44
CA LEU A 271 24.39 -9.76 25.48
C LEU A 271 23.45 -9.40 26.64
N LEU A 272 22.14 -9.35 26.40
CA LEU A 272 21.12 -9.05 27.41
C LEU A 272 20.77 -10.26 28.29
N ARG A 273 21.30 -11.47 28.02
CA ARG A 273 21.00 -12.68 28.81
C ARG A 273 21.34 -12.56 30.29
N LEU A 274 22.26 -11.68 30.66
CA LEU A 274 22.64 -11.42 32.05
C LEU A 274 21.69 -10.48 32.79
N ALA A 275 20.79 -9.79 32.09
CA ALA A 275 19.80 -8.90 32.72
C ALA A 275 18.63 -9.71 33.33
N PRO A 276 17.93 -9.19 34.35
CA PRO A 276 16.71 -9.81 34.88
C PRO A 276 15.62 -10.04 33.82
N SER A 277 14.76 -11.04 34.01
CA SER A 277 13.68 -11.41 33.06
C SER A 277 12.78 -10.23 32.70
N ASP A 278 12.33 -9.46 33.71
CA ASP A 278 11.48 -8.29 33.51
C ASP A 278 12.19 -7.20 32.68
N CYS A 279 13.48 -6.97 32.92
CA CYS A 279 14.29 -6.04 32.14
C CYS A 279 14.46 -6.50 30.70
N ARG A 280 14.74 -7.80 30.48
CA ARG A 280 14.83 -8.37 29.13
C ARG A 280 13.50 -8.21 28.40
N ALA A 281 12.37 -8.53 29.04
CA ALA A 281 11.05 -8.40 28.45
C ALA A 281 10.73 -6.95 28.03
N ALA A 282 11.01 -5.98 28.90
CA ALA A 282 10.84 -4.56 28.60
C ALA A 282 11.71 -4.11 27.42
N VAL A 283 13.01 -4.41 27.45
CA VAL A 283 13.95 -4.08 26.37
C VAL A 283 13.57 -4.79 25.06
N GLY A 284 13.05 -6.01 25.14
CA GLY A 284 12.55 -6.77 23.99
C GLY A 284 11.36 -6.13 23.34
N LEU A 285 10.34 -5.80 24.12
CA LEU A 285 9.16 -5.10 23.62
C LEU A 285 9.54 -3.73 23.04
N GLU A 286 10.52 -3.04 23.63
CA GLU A 286 10.98 -1.76 23.11
C GLU A 286 11.78 -1.90 21.79
N LEU A 287 12.69 -2.87 21.69
CA LEU A 287 13.54 -3.04 20.51
C LEU A 287 12.84 -3.76 19.36
N LEU A 288 12.10 -4.82 19.67
CA LEU A 288 11.53 -5.77 18.72
C LEU A 288 10.01 -5.64 18.58
N SER A 289 9.36 -4.75 19.34
CA SER A 289 7.90 -4.65 19.37
C SER A 289 7.29 -6.04 19.62
N PHE A 290 6.21 -6.39 18.92
CA PHE A 290 5.56 -7.69 19.07
C PHE A 290 6.39 -8.88 18.55
N ASP A 291 7.49 -8.68 17.79
CA ASP A 291 8.42 -9.79 17.51
C ASP A 291 9.08 -10.34 18.78
N ALA A 292 9.07 -9.57 19.88
CA ALA A 292 9.60 -10.01 21.17
C ALA A 292 8.88 -11.26 21.71
N PHE A 293 7.60 -11.48 21.38
CA PHE A 293 6.82 -12.67 21.76
C PHE A 293 7.32 -13.98 21.12
N ARG A 294 8.31 -13.92 20.22
CA ARG A 294 9.02 -15.12 19.73
C ARG A 294 10.00 -15.67 20.76
N TYR A 295 10.37 -14.86 21.76
CA TYR A 295 11.24 -15.26 22.86
C TYR A 295 10.39 -15.63 24.08
N SER A 296 10.64 -16.82 24.64
CA SER A 296 9.80 -17.35 25.73
C SER A 296 9.93 -16.54 27.01
N ASP A 297 11.10 -16.00 27.31
CA ASP A 297 11.33 -15.17 28.50
C ASP A 297 10.52 -13.87 28.46
N VAL A 298 10.30 -13.31 27.27
CA VAL A 298 9.39 -12.17 27.09
C VAL A 298 7.94 -12.60 27.32
N THR A 299 7.53 -13.72 26.73
CA THR A 299 6.13 -14.21 26.85
C THR A 299 5.80 -14.56 28.29
N GLU A 300 6.71 -15.23 29.00
CA GLU A 300 6.61 -15.59 30.42
C GLU A 300 6.46 -14.35 31.29
N ALA A 301 7.37 -13.38 31.15
CA ALA A 301 7.30 -12.12 31.89
C ALA A 301 6.01 -11.33 31.59
N VAL A 302 5.52 -11.33 30.34
CA VAL A 302 4.24 -10.68 30.00
C VAL A 302 3.08 -11.41 30.66
N VAL A 303 3.04 -12.75 30.61
CA VAL A 303 2.00 -13.57 31.23
C VAL A 303 1.93 -13.35 32.74
N ASP A 304 3.08 -13.25 33.41
CA ASP A 304 3.16 -12.99 34.85
C ASP A 304 2.59 -11.62 35.26
N LYS A 305 2.54 -10.66 34.32
CA LYS A 305 2.00 -9.31 34.55
C LYS A 305 0.61 -9.11 33.94
N LEU A 306 -0.02 -10.14 33.37
CA LEU A 306 -1.35 -10.02 32.78
C LEU A 306 -2.40 -9.72 33.85
N VAL A 307 -3.17 -8.67 33.62
CA VAL A 307 -4.35 -8.32 34.44
C VAL A 307 -5.60 -8.54 33.58
N TYR A 308 -6.53 -9.36 34.07
CA TYR A 308 -7.82 -9.55 33.40
C TYR A 308 -8.68 -8.30 33.61
N LEU A 309 -9.04 -7.63 32.52
CA LEU A 309 -9.98 -6.51 32.55
C LEU A 309 -11.40 -7.07 32.64
N GLN A 310 -11.90 -7.19 33.87
CA GLN A 310 -13.19 -7.80 34.17
C GLN A 310 -14.35 -6.87 33.80
N ARG A 311 -15.45 -7.47 33.30
CA ARG A 311 -16.76 -6.82 33.19
C ARG A 311 -17.65 -7.26 34.33
N ASP A 312 -18.58 -6.39 34.72
CA ASP A 312 -19.58 -6.70 35.73
C ASP A 312 -20.32 -8.01 35.40
N GLY A 313 -20.25 -8.97 36.32
CA GLY A 313 -20.89 -10.27 36.21
C GLY A 313 -20.13 -11.35 35.42
N GLU A 314 -18.95 -11.05 34.85
CA GLU A 314 -18.12 -12.07 34.19
C GLU A 314 -17.16 -12.78 35.14
N THR A 315 -17.02 -14.09 35.02
CA THR A 315 -15.94 -14.85 35.66
C THR A 315 -14.61 -14.65 34.92
N CYS A 316 -13.52 -14.44 35.65
CA CYS A 316 -12.17 -14.36 35.08
C CYS A 316 -11.87 -15.59 34.20
N LYS A 317 -11.52 -15.34 32.93
CA LYS A 317 -11.15 -16.38 31.96
C LYS A 317 -9.63 -16.41 31.84
N LYS A 318 -9.01 -17.59 31.93
CA LYS A 318 -7.57 -17.73 31.59
C LYS A 318 -7.32 -17.22 30.17
N SER A 319 -6.31 -16.36 30.04
CA SER A 319 -5.80 -15.84 28.76
C SER A 319 -5.30 -16.99 27.89
N ALA A 320 -5.52 -16.87 26.58
CA ALA A 320 -4.95 -17.78 25.61
C ALA A 320 -3.41 -17.68 25.57
N LEU A 321 -2.85 -16.49 25.85
CA LEU A 321 -1.41 -16.29 25.99
C LEU A 321 -0.84 -17.03 27.21
N ALA A 322 -1.56 -17.07 28.33
CA ALA A 322 -1.14 -17.83 29.51
C ALA A 322 -1.09 -19.34 29.23
N LYS A 323 -2.11 -19.88 28.56
CA LYS A 323 -2.13 -21.32 28.16
C LYS A 323 -1.07 -21.65 27.12
N PHE A 324 -0.85 -20.72 26.19
CA PHE A 324 0.22 -20.82 25.20
C PHE A 324 1.59 -20.92 25.89
N ASN A 325 1.82 -20.14 26.95
CA ASN A 325 3.03 -20.19 27.77
C ASN A 325 3.12 -21.47 28.63
N GLU A 326 2.03 -21.91 29.27
CA GLU A 326 1.97 -23.18 30.05
C GLU A 326 2.42 -24.39 29.21
N LYS A 327 2.09 -24.40 27.92
CA LYS A 327 2.49 -25.45 26.96
C LYS A 327 3.90 -25.26 26.37
N GLN A 328 4.64 -24.24 26.82
CA GLN A 328 5.96 -23.86 26.30
C GLN A 328 5.98 -23.62 24.77
N LEU A 329 4.85 -23.19 24.21
CA LEU A 329 4.73 -22.88 22.78
C LEU A 329 5.34 -21.51 22.49
N ARG A 330 5.78 -21.31 21.25
CA ARG A 330 6.42 -20.06 20.80
C ARG A 330 5.99 -19.70 19.40
N LEU A 331 5.96 -18.40 19.13
CA LEU A 331 5.67 -17.90 17.79
C LEU A 331 6.83 -18.28 16.86
N GLN A 332 6.52 -19.01 15.80
CA GLN A 332 7.53 -19.63 14.93
C GLN A 332 8.10 -18.60 13.93
N SER A 333 7.23 -17.75 13.41
CA SER A 333 7.55 -16.73 12.42
C SER A 333 6.69 -15.49 12.64
N SER A 334 7.02 -14.41 11.93
CA SER A 334 6.16 -13.25 11.78
C SER A 334 6.03 -12.89 10.31
N GLU A 335 4.87 -12.40 9.92
CA GLU A 335 4.53 -12.08 8.55
C GLU A 335 3.82 -10.74 8.46
N CYS A 336 4.21 -9.91 7.50
CA CYS A 336 3.47 -8.68 7.21
C CYS A 336 2.24 -8.94 6.31
N LEU A 337 1.13 -8.26 6.61
CA LEU A 337 -0.09 -8.22 5.81
C LEU A 337 0.00 -7.03 4.86
N GLY A 338 0.03 -7.31 3.55
CA GLY A 338 0.10 -6.28 2.51
C GLY A 338 -1.08 -5.30 2.54
N THR A 339 -0.93 -4.18 1.84
CA THR A 339 -1.99 -3.19 1.68
C THR A 339 -3.11 -3.68 0.75
N ALA A 340 -4.22 -2.95 0.73
CA ALA A 340 -5.35 -3.20 -0.17
C ALA A 340 -5.00 -3.14 -1.68
N GLU A 341 -3.77 -2.81 -2.04
CA GLU A 341 -3.32 -2.75 -3.44
C GLU A 341 -2.26 -3.83 -3.75
N ASN A 342 -1.52 -4.34 -2.74
CA ASN A 342 -0.36 -5.23 -2.93
C ASN A 342 -0.42 -6.55 -2.13
N SER A 343 -1.57 -6.91 -1.55
CA SER A 343 -1.69 -8.11 -0.72
C SER A 343 -1.83 -9.39 -1.55
N THR A 344 -0.88 -10.32 -1.46
CA THR A 344 -1.11 -11.72 -1.81
C THR A 344 -2.00 -12.38 -0.74
N VAL A 345 -2.96 -13.19 -1.17
CA VAL A 345 -3.85 -13.92 -0.26
C VAL A 345 -3.05 -15.01 0.44
N LYS A 346 -3.11 -15.07 1.77
CA LYS A 346 -2.37 -15.99 2.63
C LYS A 346 -3.26 -17.12 3.14
N GLU A 347 -2.64 -18.15 3.72
CA GLU A 347 -3.34 -19.18 4.50
C GLU A 347 -3.26 -18.83 5.98
N CYS A 348 -4.32 -19.10 6.74
CA CYS A 348 -4.30 -18.95 8.19
C CYS A 348 -3.40 -20.02 8.83
N LYS A 349 -2.36 -19.57 9.54
CA LYS A 349 -1.42 -20.45 10.25
C LYS A 349 -1.41 -20.17 11.74
N TYR A 350 -1.44 -21.23 12.54
CA TYR A 350 -1.25 -21.12 13.98
C TYR A 350 0.18 -20.69 14.32
N TYR A 351 0.33 -19.94 15.41
CA TYR A 351 1.62 -19.54 15.97
C TYR A 351 2.49 -18.68 15.03
N VAL A 352 1.85 -18.02 14.07
CA VAL A 352 2.46 -17.00 13.20
C VAL A 352 1.96 -15.62 13.64
N LEU A 353 2.90 -14.70 13.87
CA LEU A 353 2.58 -13.30 14.19
C LEU A 353 2.30 -12.51 12.92
N TYR A 354 1.05 -12.17 12.66
CA TYR A 354 0.65 -11.30 11.58
C TYR A 354 0.71 -9.84 12.00
N LYS A 355 1.33 -9.02 11.16
CA LYS A 355 1.51 -7.57 11.39
C LYS A 355 1.05 -6.76 10.19
N PRO A 356 0.40 -5.62 10.39
CA PRO A 356 0.02 -4.76 9.27
C PRO A 356 1.22 -4.12 8.55
N SER A 357 1.22 -4.02 7.22
CA SER A 357 2.28 -3.31 6.49
C SER A 357 2.20 -1.77 6.57
N VAL A 358 1.16 -1.22 7.20
CA VAL A 358 0.91 0.22 7.32
C VAL A 358 0.50 0.58 8.73
N GLY A 359 0.80 1.83 9.14
CA GLY A 359 0.26 2.40 10.38
C GLY A 359 -1.27 2.51 10.34
N ASN A 360 -1.90 2.70 11.50
CA ASN A 360 -3.36 2.83 11.68
C ASN A 360 -4.18 1.57 11.36
N PHE A 361 -3.62 0.37 11.54
CA PHE A 361 -4.40 -0.86 11.42
C PHE A 361 -5.54 -0.88 12.46
N PRO A 362 -6.74 -1.35 12.09
CA PRO A 362 -7.86 -1.28 13.00
C PRO A 362 -7.65 -2.22 14.20
N VAL A 363 -7.85 -1.69 15.41
CA VAL A 363 -7.95 -2.42 16.69
C VAL A 363 -6.65 -3.03 17.22
N ALA A 364 -5.72 -3.47 16.37
CA ALA A 364 -4.52 -4.18 16.80
C ALA A 364 -3.26 -3.70 16.05
N ASP A 365 -2.11 -3.81 16.70
CA ASP A 365 -0.79 -3.56 16.11
C ASP A 365 -0.12 -4.86 15.63
N GLY A 366 -0.67 -6.01 16.04
CA GLY A 366 -0.34 -7.34 15.54
C GLY A 366 -1.33 -8.38 16.05
N PHE A 367 -1.35 -9.58 15.48
CA PHE A 367 -2.17 -10.67 15.99
C PHE A 367 -1.62 -12.04 15.62
N PHE A 368 -2.06 -13.08 16.32
CA PHE A 368 -1.72 -14.47 16.00
C PHE A 368 -2.87 -15.40 16.37
N PHE A 369 -2.84 -16.61 15.84
CA PHE A 369 -3.81 -17.66 16.12
C PHE A 369 -3.22 -18.73 17.02
N VAL A 370 -4.01 -19.22 17.98
CA VAL A 370 -3.66 -20.35 18.84
C VAL A 370 -4.75 -21.41 18.83
N GLU A 371 -4.31 -22.66 18.93
CA GLU A 371 -5.19 -23.83 18.98
C GLU A 371 -5.73 -24.07 20.41
N GLY A 372 -7.04 -24.27 20.56
CA GLY A 372 -7.60 -25.03 21.67
C GLY A 372 -7.94 -24.30 22.98
N HIS A 373 -8.37 -23.03 23.00
CA HIS A 373 -8.36 -22.27 24.28
C HIS A 373 -9.64 -21.49 24.68
N GLY A 374 -10.71 -22.23 25.04
CA GLY A 374 -11.81 -21.76 25.90
C GLY A 374 -12.13 -22.79 26.99
N THR A 375 -12.25 -22.40 28.26
CA THR A 375 -12.64 -23.30 29.36
C THR A 375 -14.14 -23.27 29.60
N SER A 376 -14.81 -24.43 29.54
CA SER A 376 -15.39 -25.04 30.75
C SER A 376 -15.77 -26.50 30.49
N GLY A 377 -15.27 -27.39 31.35
CA GLY A 377 -15.81 -28.72 31.60
C GLY A 377 -15.51 -29.79 30.55
N GLU A 378 -15.36 -31.01 31.05
CA GLU A 378 -15.19 -32.29 30.36
C GLU A 378 -16.32 -32.67 29.36
N ARG A 379 -17.13 -31.72 28.88
CA ARG A 379 -18.20 -31.96 27.89
C ARG A 379 -17.78 -31.73 26.43
N ALA A 380 -16.70 -31.00 26.15
CA ALA A 380 -16.20 -30.83 24.79
C ALA A 380 -15.47 -32.09 24.27
N ALA A 381 -14.78 -32.81 25.15
CA ALA A 381 -14.12 -34.07 24.81
C ALA A 381 -15.12 -35.16 24.38
N VAL A 382 -16.34 -35.17 24.97
CA VAL A 382 -17.37 -36.17 24.67
C VAL A 382 -18.04 -35.94 23.31
N ARG A 383 -18.11 -34.69 22.82
CA ARG A 383 -18.71 -34.37 21.50
C ARG A 383 -17.71 -34.45 20.33
N ALA A 384 -16.41 -34.32 20.59
CA ALA A 384 -15.38 -34.46 19.56
C ALA A 384 -15.26 -35.91 19.02
N ALA A 385 -15.70 -36.91 19.79
CA ALA A 385 -15.65 -38.31 19.37
C ALA A 385 -16.71 -38.71 18.30
N HIS A 386 -17.75 -37.89 18.09
CA HIS A 386 -18.91 -38.26 17.26
C HIS A 386 -19.13 -37.37 16.03
N SER A 387 -18.26 -36.40 15.76
CA SER A 387 -18.31 -35.60 14.54
C SER A 387 -16.95 -35.63 13.86
N ARG A 388 -16.89 -36.20 12.64
CA ARG A 388 -15.72 -36.12 11.76
C ARG A 388 -15.44 -34.70 11.24
N ASP A 389 -16.18 -33.69 11.71
CA ASP A 389 -16.10 -32.29 11.26
C ASP A 389 -16.04 -31.30 12.44
N ALA A 390 -15.42 -31.70 13.56
CA ALA A 390 -15.27 -30.85 14.73
C ALA A 390 -14.08 -29.89 14.59
N HIS A 391 -14.29 -28.72 14.00
CA HIS A 391 -13.31 -27.63 14.03
C HIS A 391 -12.88 -27.39 15.49
N GLN A 392 -11.59 -27.63 15.80
CA GLN A 392 -11.06 -27.40 17.13
C GLN A 392 -11.30 -25.95 17.58
N PRO A 393 -11.65 -25.71 18.86
CA PRO A 393 -11.80 -24.36 19.38
C PRO A 393 -10.50 -23.60 19.16
N LYS A 394 -10.57 -22.33 18.77
CA LYS A 394 -9.40 -21.53 18.37
C LYS A 394 -9.54 -20.10 18.87
N THR A 395 -8.42 -19.46 19.14
CA THR A 395 -8.42 -18.07 19.62
C THR A 395 -7.56 -17.21 18.71
N ILE A 396 -8.09 -16.07 18.29
CA ILE A 396 -7.29 -14.96 17.77
C ILE A 396 -6.88 -14.06 18.93
N VAL A 397 -5.57 -13.86 19.09
CA VAL A 397 -5.00 -12.96 20.09
C VAL A 397 -4.54 -11.70 19.36
N LEU A 398 -5.24 -10.59 19.61
CA LEU A 398 -4.91 -9.26 19.13
C LEU A 398 -3.96 -8.59 20.13
N LEU A 399 -2.86 -8.05 19.64
CA LEU A 399 -1.86 -7.33 20.42
C LEU A 399 -1.99 -5.84 20.12
N GLN A 400 -2.13 -5.01 21.15
CA GLN A 400 -2.25 -3.56 21.00
C GLN A 400 -1.30 -2.83 21.94
N ALA A 401 -0.40 -2.02 21.37
CA ALA A 401 0.50 -1.14 22.10
C ALA A 401 -0.17 0.21 22.31
N THR A 402 -0.35 0.63 23.56
CA THR A 402 -1.05 1.89 23.88
C THR A 402 -0.06 2.90 24.45
N LYS A 403 0.23 3.97 23.68
CA LYS A 403 1.00 5.16 24.14
C LYS A 403 0.11 6.31 24.63
N THR A 404 -1.15 6.34 24.23
CA THR A 404 -2.16 7.29 24.70
C THR A 404 -3.46 6.52 24.95
N CYS A 405 -4.27 7.01 25.91
CA CYS A 405 -5.51 6.39 26.37
C CYS A 405 -6.27 5.77 25.19
N ALA A 406 -6.40 4.44 25.19
CA ALA A 406 -7.03 3.73 24.11
C ALA A 406 -8.46 4.26 23.94
N THR A 407 -8.76 4.87 22.79
CA THR A 407 -10.16 5.02 22.39
C THR A 407 -10.70 3.61 22.22
N THR A 408 -11.71 3.28 23.01
CA THR A 408 -12.44 2.01 22.96
C THR A 408 -12.66 1.64 21.49
N PRO A 409 -12.29 0.42 21.05
CA PRO A 409 -12.55 -0.09 19.72
C PRO A 409 -14.01 0.17 19.31
N ARG A 410 -14.23 1.25 18.56
CA ARG A 410 -15.56 1.57 18.02
C ARG A 410 -15.95 0.44 17.08
N THR A 411 -17.23 0.03 17.06
CA THR A 411 -17.77 -1.05 16.21
C THR A 411 -17.28 -0.97 14.76
N GLY A 412 -17.13 0.25 14.22
CA GLY A 412 -16.58 0.49 12.88
C GLY A 412 -15.12 0.03 12.68
N LYS A 413 -14.23 0.14 13.68
CA LYS A 413 -12.85 -0.36 13.60
C LYS A 413 -12.83 -1.89 13.56
N LEU A 414 -13.67 -2.55 14.34
CA LEU A 414 -13.77 -4.02 14.33
C LEU A 414 -14.33 -4.55 13.00
N LEU A 415 -15.33 -3.88 12.42
CA LEU A 415 -15.85 -4.23 11.09
C LEU A 415 -14.77 -4.11 10.01
N LYS A 416 -13.95 -3.05 10.07
CA LYS A 416 -12.79 -2.89 9.18
C LYS A 416 -11.78 -4.03 9.36
N LEU A 417 -11.46 -4.41 10.60
CA LEU A 417 -10.57 -5.54 10.88
C LEU A 417 -11.11 -6.85 10.27
N LYS A 418 -12.39 -7.17 10.49
CA LYS A 418 -13.03 -8.37 9.92
C LYS A 418 -13.01 -8.37 8.39
N ALA A 419 -13.18 -7.22 7.75
CA ALA A 419 -13.08 -7.08 6.29
C ALA A 419 -11.65 -7.32 5.80
N ILE A 420 -10.64 -6.79 6.51
CA ILE A 420 -9.23 -7.02 6.17
C ILE A 420 -8.88 -8.51 6.29
N LEU A 421 -9.28 -9.18 7.38
CA LEU A 421 -8.98 -10.61 7.58
C LEU A 421 -9.61 -11.49 6.49
N ARG A 422 -10.86 -11.23 6.11
CA ARG A 422 -11.54 -11.92 4.99
C ARG A 422 -10.79 -11.79 3.68
N ARG A 423 -10.19 -10.63 3.44
CA ARG A 423 -9.45 -10.36 2.21
C ARG A 423 -8.04 -10.95 2.26
N ALA A 424 -7.41 -10.90 3.44
CA ALA A 424 -6.03 -11.31 3.62
C ALA A 424 -5.85 -12.83 3.57
N PHE A 425 -6.86 -13.61 3.99
CA PHE A 425 -6.74 -15.06 4.11
C PHE A 425 -7.74 -15.81 3.23
N ARG A 426 -7.24 -16.79 2.46
CA ARG A 426 -8.03 -17.60 1.51
C ARG A 426 -9.08 -18.45 2.24
N ASP A 427 -8.69 -19.01 3.37
CA ASP A 427 -9.44 -19.96 4.18
C ASP A 427 -10.18 -19.31 5.35
N TRP A 428 -10.24 -17.96 5.40
CA TRP A 428 -10.80 -17.22 6.54
C TRP A 428 -12.22 -17.65 6.94
N ALA A 429 -13.09 -17.89 5.96
CA ALA A 429 -14.50 -18.20 6.21
C ALA A 429 -14.67 -19.49 7.04
N ASP A 430 -13.87 -20.51 6.74
CA ASP A 430 -13.85 -21.76 7.49
C ASP A 430 -12.96 -21.65 8.74
N PHE A 431 -11.83 -20.95 8.61
CA PHE A 431 -10.87 -20.75 9.70
C PHE A 431 -11.45 -19.89 10.84
N SER A 432 -12.43 -19.03 10.62
CA SER A 432 -13.00 -18.18 11.68
C SER A 432 -14.17 -18.81 12.45
N LYS A 433 -14.69 -19.98 12.02
CA LYS A 433 -15.79 -20.69 12.71
C LYS A 433 -15.41 -21.06 14.14
N ASN A 434 -16.28 -20.79 15.13
CA ASN A 434 -16.05 -21.09 16.56
C ASN A 434 -14.78 -20.44 17.16
N MET A 435 -14.37 -19.29 16.63
CA MET A 435 -13.16 -18.58 17.09
C MET A 435 -13.48 -17.61 18.23
N ARG A 436 -12.73 -17.71 19.32
CA ARG A 436 -12.69 -16.72 20.40
C ARG A 436 -11.77 -15.58 20.02
N TRP A 437 -12.11 -14.37 20.45
CA TRP A 437 -11.29 -13.18 20.29
C TRP A 437 -10.77 -12.74 21.65
N GLU A 438 -9.47 -12.43 21.72
CA GLU A 438 -8.80 -11.91 22.90
C GLU A 438 -7.97 -10.71 22.49
N ILE A 439 -7.96 -9.65 23.31
CA ILE A 439 -7.10 -8.48 23.11
C ILE A 439 -6.15 -8.38 24.31
N VAL A 440 -4.86 -8.29 24.03
CA VAL A 440 -3.82 -8.03 25.02
C VAL A 440 -3.30 -6.61 24.81
N TYR A 441 -3.47 -5.79 25.83
CA TYR A 441 -2.97 -4.41 25.86
C TYR A 441 -1.58 -4.39 26.49
N VAL A 442 -0.61 -3.84 25.76
CA VAL A 442 0.75 -3.58 26.27
C VAL A 442 0.88 -2.07 26.47
N GLN A 443 0.88 -1.64 27.74
CA GLN A 443 0.89 -0.23 28.11
C GLN A 443 2.31 0.30 28.28
N HIS A 444 2.58 1.47 27.71
CA HIS A 444 3.78 2.24 28.04
C HIS A 444 3.61 2.85 29.45
N PRO A 445 4.68 2.98 30.25
CA PRO A 445 4.60 3.59 31.59
C PRO A 445 3.97 4.99 31.61
N ASP A 446 4.16 5.76 30.54
CA ASP A 446 3.62 7.11 30.39
C ASP A 446 2.16 7.16 29.88
N ALA A 447 1.53 6.00 29.63
CA ALA A 447 0.16 5.92 29.15
C ALA A 447 -0.85 5.83 30.31
N ALA A 448 -2.02 6.45 30.15
CA ALA A 448 -3.13 6.28 31.08
C ALA A 448 -3.57 4.81 31.13
N THR A 449 -3.74 4.26 32.34
CA THR A 449 -4.10 2.86 32.57
C THR A 449 -5.47 2.54 31.96
N VAL A 450 -5.54 1.52 31.11
CA VAL A 450 -6.82 0.99 30.62
C VAL A 450 -7.52 0.28 31.77
N GLN A 451 -8.70 0.77 32.15
CA GLN A 451 -9.48 0.26 33.28
C GLN A 451 -10.64 -0.66 32.88
N GLU A 452 -11.06 -0.67 31.61
CA GLU A 452 -12.22 -1.44 31.13
C GLU A 452 -11.95 -2.13 29.77
N ALA A 453 -12.58 -3.29 29.56
CA ALA A 453 -12.44 -4.07 28.33
C ALA A 453 -13.32 -3.55 27.17
N ALA A 454 -12.73 -3.40 25.99
CA ALA A 454 -13.40 -3.04 24.75
C ALA A 454 -14.58 -3.95 24.36
N GLU A 455 -15.74 -3.39 23.97
CA GLU A 455 -16.81 -4.14 23.29
C GLU A 455 -16.28 -4.72 21.96
N VAL A 456 -16.22 -6.05 21.86
CA VAL A 456 -15.77 -6.79 20.66
C VAL A 456 -16.87 -7.72 20.19
#